data_AF-A0A8U0PYW4-F1
#
_entry.id   AF-A0A8U0PYW4-F1
#
_cell.length_a   1.000
_cell.length_b   1.000
_cell.length_c   1.000
_cell.angle_alpha   90.00
_cell.angle_beta   90.00
_cell.angle_gamma   90.00
#
_symmetry.space_group_name_H-M   'P 1'
#
loop_
_entity.id
_entity.type
_entity.pdbx_description
1 polymer ?
#
loop_
_entity_poly.entity_id
_entity_poly.type
_entity_poly.pdbx_seq_one_letter_code
_entity_poly.pdbx_strand_id
1 'polypeptide(L)'
;MSSSVDDTSPELLRALGPGVTLLSPFHLSQFSPDALKDTLMSLGSEVKWGLTQAKTLANKLLQGKQEVSGKELMSLGSAVTGVASSVLRKVKSQGLLGNEGLDMMSQKMTSLQRKALLEGLLGDVNASELIQKVPASLLSSLSLKTLDKANLTSLDQLEGKQWTRAQSAFLVRNILGKKMTLPDMRKLGSAMQGVACEMIEKVSESGVLEMAQAVTETPRWLSKTQVCCTAQSLFAGLENKRAGYFNNITDTELEEIPTLLLLHLP
;
A
#
# COMPACT_ATOMS: atom_id res chain seq x y z
N MET A 1 -43.19 34.65 -15.51
CA MET A 1 -42.00 35.12 -14.77
C MET A 1 -40.97 34.00 -14.84
N SER A 2 -40.01 34.10 -15.76
CA SER A 2 -38.89 33.16 -15.84
C SER A 2 -37.90 33.60 -14.78
N SER A 3 -37.85 32.89 -13.66
CA SER A 3 -36.75 33.00 -12.72
C SER A 3 -35.51 32.55 -13.48
N SER A 4 -34.62 33.48 -13.79
CA SER A 4 -33.25 33.19 -14.16
C SER A 4 -32.67 32.31 -13.06
N VAL A 5 -32.59 31.00 -13.32
CA VAL A 5 -31.81 30.09 -12.49
C VAL A 5 -30.39 30.65 -12.57
N ASP A 6 -29.87 31.14 -11.46
CA ASP A 6 -28.48 31.54 -11.41
C ASP A 6 -27.66 30.25 -11.52
N ASP A 7 -27.13 30.01 -12.73
CA ASP A 7 -26.35 28.82 -13.10
C ASP A 7 -25.05 28.69 -12.27
N THR A 8 -24.78 29.62 -11.37
CA THR A 8 -23.65 29.62 -10.43
C THR A 8 -24.04 29.50 -8.95
N SER A 9 -25.32 29.27 -8.66
CA SER A 9 -25.83 29.11 -7.29
C SER A 9 -25.32 27.82 -6.61
N PRO A 10 -24.92 27.86 -5.32
CA PRO A 10 -24.56 26.66 -4.55
C PRO A 10 -25.68 25.60 -4.48
N GLU A 11 -26.94 26.04 -4.56
CA GLU A 11 -28.13 25.19 -4.60
C GLU A 11 -28.14 24.29 -5.83
N LEU A 12 -27.64 24.77 -6.98
CA LEU A 12 -27.52 23.97 -8.20
C LEU A 12 -26.55 22.81 -8.02
N LEU A 13 -25.38 23.05 -7.40
CA LEU A 13 -24.41 21.97 -7.14
C LEU A 13 -24.98 20.90 -6.22
N ARG A 14 -25.74 21.30 -5.20
CA ARG A 14 -26.43 20.38 -4.30
C ARG A 14 -27.52 19.58 -5.02
N ALA A 15 -28.30 20.23 -5.88
CA ALA A 15 -29.36 19.57 -6.66
C ALA A 15 -28.80 18.56 -7.67
N LEU A 16 -27.65 18.85 -8.28
CA LEU A 16 -27.01 17.96 -9.25
C LEU A 16 -26.45 16.69 -8.61
N GLY A 17 -26.03 16.74 -7.36
CA GLY A 17 -25.40 15.61 -6.68
C GLY A 17 -24.24 15.04 -7.55
N PRO A 18 -24.15 13.70 -7.72
CA PRO A 18 -23.11 13.09 -8.56
C PRO A 18 -23.11 13.55 -10.03
N GLY A 19 -24.25 14.06 -10.52
CA GLY A 19 -24.39 14.65 -11.86
C GLY A 19 -23.54 15.89 -12.08
N VAL A 20 -22.95 16.47 -11.04
CA VAL A 20 -21.97 17.58 -11.14
C VAL A 20 -20.79 17.24 -12.05
N THR A 21 -20.47 15.95 -12.21
CA THR A 21 -19.42 15.47 -13.12
C THR A 21 -19.74 15.67 -14.60
N LEU A 22 -20.98 16.03 -14.95
CA LEU A 22 -21.37 16.42 -16.30
C LEU A 22 -21.04 17.88 -16.62
N LEU A 23 -20.73 18.70 -15.61
CA LEU A 23 -20.38 20.10 -15.82
C LEU A 23 -19.02 20.24 -16.51
N SER A 24 -18.93 21.15 -17.48
CA SER A 24 -17.66 21.47 -18.12
C SER A 24 -16.67 22.07 -17.10
N PRO A 25 -15.35 21.95 -17.34
CA PRO A 25 -14.35 22.64 -16.53
C PRO A 25 -14.61 24.16 -16.44
N PHE A 26 -15.13 24.78 -17.50
CA PHE A 26 -15.49 26.19 -17.49
C PHE A 26 -16.59 26.49 -16.47
N HIS A 27 -17.69 25.72 -16.47
CA HIS A 27 -18.78 25.92 -15.50
C HIS A 27 -18.31 25.68 -14.07
N LEU A 28 -17.53 24.61 -13.82
CA LEU A 28 -16.95 24.34 -12.50
C LEU A 28 -16.10 25.52 -11.99
N SER A 29 -15.41 26.23 -12.88
CA SER A 29 -14.58 27.37 -12.50
C SER A 29 -15.36 28.63 -12.09
N GLN A 30 -16.65 28.72 -12.43
CA GLN A 30 -17.50 29.88 -12.10
C GLN A 30 -18.01 29.84 -10.64
N PHE A 31 -18.17 28.66 -10.06
CA PHE A 31 -18.63 28.52 -8.67
C PHE A 31 -17.60 29.05 -7.66
N SER A 32 -18.08 29.45 -6.48
CA SER A 32 -17.22 29.88 -5.39
C SER A 32 -16.43 28.69 -4.81
N PRO A 33 -15.21 28.91 -4.28
CA PRO A 33 -14.43 27.86 -3.64
C PRO A 33 -15.19 27.14 -2.51
N ASP A 34 -15.95 27.87 -1.71
CA ASP A 34 -16.72 27.29 -0.59
C ASP A 34 -17.84 26.38 -1.08
N ALA A 35 -18.58 26.79 -2.13
CA ALA A 35 -19.64 25.96 -2.72
C ALA A 35 -19.07 24.66 -3.32
N LEU A 36 -17.90 24.74 -3.98
CA LEU A 36 -17.22 23.57 -4.52
C LEU A 36 -16.70 22.65 -3.41
N LYS A 37 -16.17 23.21 -2.33
CA LYS A 37 -15.67 22.44 -1.18
C LYS A 37 -16.81 21.69 -0.49
N ASP A 38 -17.93 22.34 -0.24
CA ASP A 38 -19.13 21.72 0.34
C ASP A 38 -19.64 20.57 -0.55
N THR A 39 -19.61 20.78 -1.87
CA THR A 39 -20.00 19.77 -2.85
C THR A 39 -19.05 18.58 -2.84
N LEU A 40 -17.73 18.78 -2.78
CA LEU A 40 -16.77 17.68 -2.70
C LEU A 40 -16.92 16.87 -1.39
N MET A 41 -17.21 17.54 -0.28
CA MET A 41 -17.47 16.88 0.99
C MET A 41 -18.77 16.05 0.96
N SER A 42 -19.83 16.54 0.32
CA SER A 42 -21.12 15.84 0.27
C SER A 42 -21.13 14.64 -0.68
N LEU A 43 -20.36 14.70 -1.76
CA LEU A 43 -20.28 13.64 -2.77
C LEU A 43 -19.43 12.43 -2.36
N GLY A 44 -18.55 12.61 -1.38
CA GLY A 44 -17.66 11.57 -0.90
C GLY A 44 -16.60 11.14 -1.91
N SER A 45 -16.00 9.98 -1.65
CA SER A 45 -14.81 9.47 -2.36
C SER A 45 -15.14 8.74 -3.68
N GLU A 46 -16.40 8.37 -3.92
CA GLU A 46 -16.76 7.52 -5.08
C GLU A 46 -16.84 8.28 -6.40
N VAL A 47 -17.00 9.60 -6.36
CA VAL A 47 -17.08 10.42 -7.56
C VAL A 47 -15.76 10.42 -8.33
N LYS A 48 -15.82 10.13 -9.63
CA LYS A 48 -14.68 10.13 -10.55
C LYS A 48 -14.74 11.36 -11.44
N TRP A 49 -13.85 12.31 -11.17
CA TRP A 49 -13.68 13.51 -11.98
C TRP A 49 -12.89 13.20 -13.24
N GLY A 50 -13.28 13.80 -14.37
CA GLY A 50 -12.41 13.89 -15.54
C GLY A 50 -11.13 14.66 -15.18
N LEU A 51 -9.99 14.32 -15.78
CA LEU A 51 -8.70 14.91 -15.42
C LEU A 51 -8.68 16.44 -15.51
N THR A 52 -9.32 17.01 -16.55
CA THR A 52 -9.41 18.47 -16.72
C THR A 52 -10.30 19.11 -15.67
N GLN A 53 -11.41 18.47 -15.29
CA GLN A 53 -12.28 18.94 -14.20
C GLN A 53 -11.54 18.90 -12.86
N ALA A 54 -10.86 17.79 -12.56
CA ALA A 54 -10.07 17.65 -11.34
C ALA A 54 -8.99 18.73 -11.24
N LYS A 55 -8.28 19.01 -12.33
CA LYS A 55 -7.29 20.11 -12.39
C LYS A 55 -7.93 21.47 -12.14
N THR A 56 -9.08 21.74 -12.76
CA THR A 56 -9.82 22.98 -12.51
C THR A 56 -10.23 23.12 -11.05
N LEU A 57 -10.80 22.08 -10.45
CA LEU A 57 -11.20 22.06 -9.05
C LEU A 57 -10.00 22.26 -8.12
N ALA A 58 -8.91 21.52 -8.34
CA ALA A 58 -7.69 21.66 -7.57
C ALA A 58 -7.11 23.08 -7.67
N ASN A 59 -7.01 23.65 -8.87
CA ASN A 59 -6.51 25.02 -9.06
C ASN A 59 -7.41 26.07 -8.39
N LYS A 60 -8.74 25.90 -8.48
CA LYS A 60 -9.72 26.81 -7.90
C LYS A 60 -9.69 26.77 -6.37
N LEU A 61 -9.62 25.59 -5.77
CA LEU A 61 -9.64 25.38 -4.32
C LEU A 61 -8.29 25.68 -3.66
N LEU A 62 -7.18 25.38 -4.34
CA LEU A 62 -5.84 25.71 -3.85
C LEU A 62 -5.41 27.13 -4.21
N GLN A 63 -6.18 27.86 -5.02
CA GLN A 63 -5.92 29.25 -5.42
C GLN A 63 -4.51 29.47 -6.00
N GLY A 64 -3.98 28.48 -6.73
CA GLY A 64 -2.63 28.54 -7.32
C GLY A 64 -1.47 28.46 -6.33
N LYS A 65 -1.73 28.16 -5.04
CA LYS A 65 -0.68 27.96 -4.04
C LYS A 65 0.30 26.87 -4.47
N GLN A 66 1.59 27.13 -4.23
CA GLN A 66 2.67 26.16 -4.49
C GLN A 66 2.96 25.27 -3.27
N GLU A 67 2.56 25.71 -2.08
CA GLU A 67 2.72 25.03 -0.81
C GLU A 67 1.35 24.97 -0.14
N VAL A 68 0.95 23.78 0.33
CA VAL A 68 -0.40 23.52 0.82
C VAL A 68 -0.35 22.71 2.10
N SER A 69 -1.26 23.00 3.02
CA SER A 69 -1.42 22.22 4.25
C SER A 69 -2.14 20.89 3.98
N GLY A 70 -1.98 19.94 4.90
CA GLY A 70 -2.73 18.68 4.88
C GLY A 70 -4.25 18.88 4.82
N LYS A 71 -4.77 19.86 5.58
CA LYS A 71 -6.20 20.19 5.62
C LYS A 71 -6.73 20.71 4.29
N GLU A 72 -5.97 21.57 3.61
CA GLU A 72 -6.32 22.06 2.27
C GLU A 72 -6.31 20.91 1.26
N LEU A 73 -5.29 20.04 1.31
CA LEU A 73 -5.21 18.91 0.40
C LEU A 73 -6.37 17.91 0.59
N MET A 74 -6.71 17.59 1.85
CA MET A 74 -7.84 16.70 2.16
C MET A 74 -9.19 17.28 1.70
N SER A 75 -9.35 18.60 1.72
CA SER A 75 -10.59 19.25 1.28
C SER A 75 -10.90 19.06 -0.20
N LEU A 76 -9.92 18.59 -1.00
CA LEU A 76 -10.13 18.26 -2.41
C LEU A 76 -10.85 16.92 -2.60
N GLY A 77 -10.88 16.05 -1.59
CA GLY A 77 -11.48 14.73 -1.67
C GLY A 77 -11.03 13.95 -2.91
N SER A 78 -11.98 13.50 -3.72
CA SER A 78 -11.72 12.77 -4.97
C SER A 78 -11.08 13.60 -6.09
N ALA A 79 -11.14 14.94 -6.03
CA ALA A 79 -10.52 15.83 -7.01
C ALA A 79 -8.99 15.96 -6.84
N VAL A 80 -8.40 15.34 -5.81
CA VAL A 80 -6.96 15.37 -5.55
C VAL A 80 -6.10 14.88 -6.72
N THR A 81 -6.66 14.05 -7.59
CA THR A 81 -5.99 13.58 -8.83
C THR A 81 -5.63 14.73 -9.79
N GLY A 82 -6.28 15.89 -9.65
CA GLY A 82 -5.96 17.12 -10.38
C GLY A 82 -4.76 17.91 -9.86
N VAL A 83 -4.24 17.59 -8.68
CA VAL A 83 -3.15 18.36 -8.05
C VAL A 83 -1.82 18.08 -8.74
N ALA A 84 -1.10 19.14 -9.09
CA ALA A 84 0.22 19.03 -9.69
C ALA A 84 1.24 18.39 -8.72
N SER A 85 2.12 17.53 -9.23
CA SER A 85 3.16 16.89 -8.41
C SER A 85 4.13 17.89 -7.78
N SER A 86 4.34 19.06 -8.39
CA SER A 86 5.15 20.14 -7.82
C SER A 86 4.57 20.70 -6.51
N VAL A 87 3.24 20.75 -6.40
CA VAL A 87 2.53 21.18 -5.20
C VAL A 87 2.61 20.10 -4.12
N LEU A 88 2.42 18.82 -4.50
CA LEU A 88 2.51 17.69 -3.57
C LEU A 88 3.90 17.53 -2.94
N ARG A 89 4.97 17.86 -3.69
CA ARG A 89 6.35 17.90 -3.16
C ARG A 89 6.60 18.96 -2.09
N LYS A 90 5.65 19.88 -1.90
CA LYS A 90 5.71 20.97 -0.92
C LYS A 90 4.50 20.93 0.03
N VAL A 91 3.88 19.76 0.20
CA VAL A 91 2.80 19.61 1.19
C VAL A 91 3.37 19.69 2.60
N LYS A 92 2.62 20.29 3.53
CA LYS A 92 2.91 20.17 4.96
C LYS A 92 2.31 18.93 5.58
N SER A 93 3.07 18.24 6.44
CA SER A 93 2.64 17.02 7.14
C SER A 93 1.54 17.26 8.18
N GLN A 94 1.46 18.47 8.74
CA GLN A 94 0.51 18.85 9.77
C GLN A 94 -0.94 18.59 9.33
N GLY A 95 -1.64 17.79 10.12
CA GLY A 95 -3.04 17.42 9.88
C GLY A 95 -3.25 16.38 8.78
N LEU A 96 -2.20 15.88 8.12
CA LEU A 96 -2.29 14.83 7.10
C LEU A 96 -1.88 13.46 7.63
N LEU A 97 -0.72 13.37 8.30
CA LEU A 97 -0.21 12.11 8.83
C LEU A 97 -1.08 11.61 10.00
N GLY A 98 -1.45 10.33 9.96
CA GLY A 98 -2.37 9.72 10.93
C GLY A 98 -3.85 10.06 10.72
N ASN A 99 -4.20 10.84 9.68
CA ASN A 99 -5.59 11.08 9.34
C ASN A 99 -6.15 9.94 8.48
N GLU A 100 -7.31 9.39 8.86
CA GLU A 100 -7.96 8.29 8.14
C GLU A 100 -8.30 8.64 6.68
N GLY A 101 -8.59 9.90 6.40
CA GLY A 101 -8.87 10.41 5.05
C GLY A 101 -7.67 10.35 4.10
N LEU A 102 -6.44 10.22 4.61
CA LEU A 102 -5.23 10.11 3.80
C LEU A 102 -5.23 8.85 2.94
N ASP A 103 -5.72 7.72 3.46
CA ASP A 103 -5.78 6.47 2.70
C ASP A 103 -6.72 6.64 1.51
N MET A 104 -7.97 7.05 1.76
CA MET A 104 -8.98 7.29 0.72
C MET A 104 -8.49 8.28 -0.36
N MET A 105 -7.88 9.38 0.07
CA MET A 105 -7.34 10.39 -0.84
C MET A 105 -6.21 9.82 -1.71
N SER A 106 -5.27 9.11 -1.10
CA SER A 106 -4.11 8.57 -1.81
C SER A 106 -4.50 7.49 -2.84
N GLN A 107 -5.59 6.76 -2.62
CA GLN A 107 -6.10 5.80 -3.59
C GLN A 107 -6.52 6.48 -4.91
N LYS A 108 -6.97 7.73 -4.87
CA LYS A 108 -7.34 8.52 -6.06
C LYS A 108 -6.14 9.16 -6.78
N MET A 109 -4.98 9.17 -6.13
CA MET A 109 -3.74 9.69 -6.71
C MET A 109 -3.08 8.68 -7.66
N THR A 110 -2.41 9.21 -8.68
CA THR A 110 -1.49 8.43 -9.53
C THR A 110 -0.23 8.02 -8.76
N SER A 111 0.51 7.02 -9.27
CA SER A 111 1.79 6.61 -8.66
C SER A 111 2.79 7.77 -8.54
N LEU A 112 2.84 8.66 -9.54
CA LEU A 112 3.70 9.84 -9.51
C LEU A 112 3.28 10.82 -8.40
N GLN A 113 1.98 11.05 -8.23
CA GLN A 113 1.46 11.89 -7.17
C GLN A 113 1.71 11.32 -5.78
N ARG A 114 1.55 10.01 -5.58
CA ARG A 114 1.88 9.35 -4.30
C ARG A 114 3.35 9.53 -3.94
N LYS A 115 4.26 9.35 -4.92
CA LYS A 115 5.70 9.60 -4.72
C LYS A 115 5.98 11.05 -4.37
N ALA A 116 5.40 11.99 -5.12
CA ALA A 116 5.54 13.42 -4.86
C ALA A 116 5.03 13.82 -3.47
N LEU A 117 3.89 13.28 -3.04
CA LEU A 117 3.34 13.49 -1.71
C LEU A 117 4.30 12.99 -0.62
N LEU A 118 4.84 11.78 -0.78
CA LEU A 118 5.79 11.20 0.18
C LEU A 118 7.09 12.01 0.26
N GLU A 119 7.58 12.55 -0.85
CA GLU A 119 8.74 13.46 -0.85
C GLU A 119 8.44 14.77 -0.09
N GLY A 120 7.24 15.34 -0.26
CA GLY A 120 6.83 16.53 0.49
C GLY A 120 6.73 16.26 1.99
N LEU A 121 6.10 15.14 2.37
CA LEU A 121 5.99 14.72 3.77
C LEU A 121 7.36 14.49 4.44
N LEU A 122 8.32 13.90 3.72
CA LEU A 122 9.70 13.75 4.20
C LEU A 122 10.44 15.09 4.41
N GLY A 123 9.91 16.20 3.87
CA GLY A 123 10.46 17.53 4.14
C GLY A 123 10.21 18.01 5.56
N ASP A 124 9.15 17.52 6.21
CA ASP A 124 8.73 17.95 7.55
C ASP A 124 8.95 16.90 8.64
N VAL A 125 8.92 15.60 8.28
CA VAL A 125 9.10 14.49 9.23
C VAL A 125 10.24 13.57 8.82
N ASN A 126 10.82 12.87 9.80
CA ASN A 126 11.84 11.87 9.51
C ASN A 126 11.22 10.59 8.89
N ALA A 127 12.06 9.77 8.27
CA ALA A 127 11.60 8.58 7.53
C ALA A 127 10.93 7.51 8.43
N SER A 128 11.38 7.38 9.69
CA SER A 128 10.82 6.42 10.63
C SER A 128 9.40 6.83 11.05
N GLU A 129 9.20 8.10 11.41
CA GLU A 129 7.89 8.66 11.73
C GLU A 129 6.93 8.55 10.54
N LEU A 130 7.42 8.82 9.32
CA LEU A 130 6.61 8.69 8.12
C LEU A 130 6.06 7.27 7.96
N ILE A 131 6.91 6.25 8.01
CA ILE A 131 6.52 4.84 7.82
C ILE A 131 5.47 4.40 8.84
N GLN A 132 5.55 4.92 10.07
CA GLN A 132 4.59 4.58 11.11
C GLN A 132 3.20 5.17 10.84
N LYS A 133 3.13 6.38 10.28
CA LYS A 133 1.89 7.16 10.15
C LYS A 133 1.24 7.14 8.77
N VAL A 134 1.93 6.67 7.73
CA VAL A 134 1.34 6.57 6.39
C VAL A 134 0.55 5.26 6.20
N PRO A 135 -0.57 5.31 5.47
CA PRO A 135 -1.37 4.13 5.18
C PRO A 135 -0.72 3.20 4.14
N ALA A 136 -1.22 1.97 4.07
CA ALA A 136 -0.72 0.91 3.20
C ALA A 136 -0.72 1.29 1.70
N SER A 137 -1.73 2.03 1.25
CA SER A 137 -1.84 2.56 -0.12
C SER A 137 -0.65 3.45 -0.53
N LEU A 138 -0.02 4.13 0.43
CA LEU A 138 1.16 4.96 0.23
C LEU A 138 2.47 4.20 0.50
N LEU A 139 2.48 3.22 1.42
CA LEU A 139 3.67 2.43 1.73
C LEU A 139 4.29 1.80 0.47
N SER A 140 3.46 1.29 -0.43
CA SER A 140 3.92 0.69 -1.70
C SER A 140 4.68 1.66 -2.62
N SER A 141 4.51 2.97 -2.43
CA SER A 141 5.15 4.01 -3.23
C SER A 141 6.46 4.53 -2.60
N LEU A 142 6.81 4.09 -1.39
CA LEU A 142 8.07 4.44 -0.74
C LEU A 142 9.27 3.86 -1.49
N SER A 143 10.32 4.68 -1.64
CA SER A 143 11.58 4.24 -2.21
C SER A 143 12.39 3.39 -1.22
N LEU A 144 13.21 2.47 -1.72
CA LEU A 144 14.14 1.71 -0.87
C LEU A 144 15.11 2.63 -0.11
N LYS A 145 15.52 3.75 -0.71
CA LYS A 145 16.35 4.78 -0.06
C LYS A 145 15.65 5.40 1.16
N THR A 146 14.33 5.57 1.10
CA THR A 146 13.55 6.06 2.25
C THR A 146 13.50 5.00 3.35
N LEU A 147 13.30 3.73 2.98
CA LEU A 147 13.30 2.62 3.94
C LEU A 147 14.66 2.46 4.62
N ASP A 148 15.75 2.61 3.86
CA ASP A 148 17.12 2.60 4.36
C ASP A 148 17.33 3.68 5.43
N LYS A 149 16.92 4.92 5.13
CA LYS A 149 16.98 6.04 6.08
C LYS A 149 16.11 5.86 7.32
N ALA A 150 15.02 5.10 7.23
CA ALA A 150 14.17 4.84 8.38
C ALA A 150 14.80 3.89 9.39
N ASN A 151 15.81 3.12 8.96
CA ASN A 151 16.59 2.21 9.79
C ASN A 151 15.70 1.31 10.67
N LEU A 152 14.80 0.56 10.01
CA LEU A 152 13.95 -0.40 10.70
C LEU A 152 14.80 -1.59 11.17
N THR A 153 14.68 -1.94 12.45
CA THR A 153 15.54 -2.93 13.13
C THR A 153 14.77 -4.11 13.71
N SER A 154 13.43 -4.04 13.80
CA SER A 154 12.59 -5.12 14.33
C SER A 154 11.51 -5.56 13.33
N LEU A 155 11.20 -6.86 13.32
CA LEU A 155 10.09 -7.42 12.56
C LEU A 155 8.73 -6.87 12.98
N ASP A 156 8.56 -6.48 14.24
CA ASP A 156 7.30 -5.92 14.73
C ASP A 156 6.95 -4.61 14.00
N GLN A 157 7.95 -3.92 13.44
CA GLN A 157 7.75 -2.71 12.62
C GLN A 157 7.21 -3.01 11.22
N LEU A 158 7.25 -4.28 10.78
CA LEU A 158 6.73 -4.74 9.50
C LEU A 158 5.27 -5.22 9.61
N GLU A 159 4.81 -5.50 10.83
CA GLU A 159 3.50 -6.08 11.09
C GLU A 159 2.36 -5.15 10.63
N GLY A 160 1.28 -5.75 10.12
CA GLY A 160 0.10 -5.02 9.64
C GLY A 160 0.32 -4.16 8.38
N LYS A 161 1.53 -4.13 7.82
CA LYS A 161 1.87 -3.33 6.65
C LYS A 161 1.86 -4.17 5.37
N GLN A 162 1.54 -3.53 4.25
CA GLN A 162 1.55 -4.14 2.93
C GLN A 162 2.77 -3.66 2.15
N TRP A 163 3.81 -4.48 2.16
CA TRP A 163 5.05 -4.20 1.46
C TRP A 163 5.01 -4.72 0.02
N THR A 164 5.71 -4.06 -0.89
CA THR A 164 5.97 -4.63 -2.22
C THR A 164 7.10 -5.66 -2.13
N ARG A 165 7.20 -6.55 -3.12
CA ARG A 165 8.26 -7.56 -3.17
C ARG A 165 9.67 -6.99 -3.00
N ALA A 166 9.97 -5.88 -3.68
CA ALA A 166 11.26 -5.22 -3.59
C ALA A 166 11.52 -4.66 -2.18
N GLN A 167 10.50 -4.05 -1.56
CA GLN A 167 10.59 -3.52 -0.20
C GLN A 167 10.75 -4.67 0.81
N SER A 168 9.97 -5.74 0.69
CA SER A 168 10.08 -6.92 1.54
C SER A 168 11.46 -7.53 1.46
N ALA A 169 12.01 -7.74 0.25
CA ALA A 169 13.35 -8.30 0.09
C ALA A 169 14.43 -7.41 0.74
N PHE A 170 14.30 -6.09 0.58
CA PHE A 170 15.19 -5.13 1.22
C PHE A 170 15.09 -5.17 2.75
N LEU A 171 13.88 -5.13 3.30
CA LEU A 171 13.62 -5.09 4.73
C LEU A 171 13.99 -6.39 5.44
N VAL A 172 13.61 -7.53 4.88
CA VAL A 172 13.98 -8.87 5.40
C VAL A 172 15.50 -9.00 5.47
N ARG A 173 16.20 -8.61 4.39
CA ARG A 173 17.67 -8.63 4.35
C ARG A 173 18.28 -7.68 5.38
N ASN A 174 17.73 -6.49 5.57
CA ASN A 174 18.29 -5.51 6.49
C ASN A 174 18.06 -5.89 7.96
N ILE A 175 16.90 -6.44 8.30
CA ILE A 175 16.54 -6.79 9.68
C ILE A 175 17.14 -8.14 10.09
N LEU A 176 17.00 -9.17 9.25
CA LEU A 176 17.39 -10.54 9.58
C LEU A 176 18.74 -10.96 8.98
N GLY A 177 19.28 -10.20 8.03
CA GLY A 177 20.53 -10.54 7.37
C GLY A 177 20.44 -11.89 6.67
N LYS A 178 21.36 -12.81 7.02
CA LYS A 178 21.36 -14.22 6.57
C LYS A 178 20.89 -15.19 7.66
N LYS A 179 20.43 -14.70 8.81
CA LYS A 179 20.10 -15.48 10.01
C LYS A 179 18.64 -15.25 10.35
N MET A 180 17.77 -16.06 9.75
CA MET A 180 16.35 -16.09 10.04
C MET A 180 16.03 -17.37 10.81
N THR A 181 15.14 -17.28 11.78
CA THR A 181 14.67 -18.43 12.57
C THR A 181 13.21 -18.77 12.23
N LEU A 182 12.73 -19.93 12.70
CA LEU A 182 11.31 -20.32 12.57
C LEU A 182 10.36 -19.29 13.18
N PRO A 183 10.59 -18.77 14.41
CA PRO A 183 9.78 -17.68 14.97
C PRO A 183 9.78 -16.42 14.10
N ASP A 184 10.92 -16.06 13.49
CA ASP A 184 11.01 -14.89 12.60
C ASP A 184 10.14 -15.06 11.36
N MET A 185 10.17 -16.24 10.73
CA MET A 185 9.34 -16.54 9.55
C MET A 185 7.86 -16.31 9.82
N ARG A 186 7.35 -16.80 10.96
CA ARG A 186 5.93 -16.66 11.32
C ARG A 186 5.52 -15.20 11.53
N LYS A 187 6.45 -14.33 11.94
CA LYS A 187 6.19 -12.89 12.17
C LYS A 187 6.19 -12.04 10.89
N LEU A 188 6.70 -12.55 9.77
CA LEU A 188 6.95 -11.73 8.58
C LEU A 188 5.67 -11.26 7.88
N GLY A 189 4.55 -11.98 7.98
CA GLY A 189 3.30 -11.59 7.34
C GLY A 189 3.47 -11.29 5.84
N SER A 190 3.17 -10.07 5.38
CA SER A 190 3.36 -9.67 3.98
C SER A 190 4.83 -9.59 3.55
N ALA A 191 5.76 -9.46 4.49
CA ALA A 191 7.20 -9.45 4.20
C ALA A 191 7.71 -10.82 3.75
N MET A 192 6.93 -11.90 3.92
CA MET A 192 7.26 -13.24 3.44
C MET A 192 7.60 -13.29 1.95
N GLN A 193 6.96 -12.45 1.11
CA GLN A 193 7.27 -12.36 -0.32
C GLN A 193 8.73 -11.91 -0.63
N GLY A 194 9.44 -11.38 0.36
CA GLY A 194 10.83 -10.93 0.28
C GLY A 194 11.87 -12.00 0.67
N VAL A 195 11.43 -13.14 1.19
CA VAL A 195 12.32 -14.22 1.65
C VAL A 195 12.93 -14.97 0.45
N ALA A 196 14.25 -15.11 0.44
CA ALA A 196 14.97 -15.88 -0.58
C ALA A 196 15.01 -17.39 -0.26
N CYS A 197 15.18 -18.24 -1.28
CA CYS A 197 15.29 -19.69 -1.08
C CYS A 197 16.47 -20.08 -0.18
N GLU A 198 17.61 -19.42 -0.32
CA GLU A 198 18.77 -19.61 0.58
C GLU A 198 18.43 -19.36 2.07
N MET A 199 17.45 -18.50 2.35
CA MET A 199 17.00 -18.25 3.72
C MET A 199 16.09 -19.39 4.20
N ILE A 200 15.20 -19.89 3.34
CA ILE A 200 14.31 -21.02 3.61
C ILE A 200 15.12 -22.30 3.87
N GLU A 201 16.10 -22.59 3.02
CA GLU A 201 17.01 -23.73 3.15
C GLU A 201 17.73 -23.73 4.49
N LYS A 202 18.25 -22.57 4.94
CA LYS A 202 18.91 -22.47 6.25
C LYS A 202 17.98 -22.72 7.43
N VAL A 203 16.72 -22.28 7.36
CA VAL A 203 15.75 -22.56 8.42
C VAL A 203 15.41 -24.06 8.44
N SER A 204 15.36 -24.69 7.27
CA SER A 204 15.03 -26.12 7.15
C SER A 204 15.99 -27.04 7.91
N GLU A 205 17.25 -26.64 8.10
CA GLU A 205 18.23 -27.36 8.94
C GLU A 205 17.78 -27.54 10.39
N SER A 206 16.87 -26.69 10.88
CA SER A 206 16.33 -26.74 12.25
C SER A 206 15.05 -27.57 12.40
N GLY A 207 14.43 -27.99 11.28
CA GLY A 207 13.14 -28.69 11.25
C GLY A 207 12.40 -28.44 9.94
N VAL A 208 12.42 -29.43 9.04
CA VAL A 208 11.88 -29.26 7.67
C VAL A 208 10.35 -29.14 7.63
N LEU A 209 9.66 -29.84 8.52
CA LEU A 209 8.19 -29.81 8.56
C LEU A 209 7.69 -28.50 9.15
N GLU A 210 8.27 -28.07 10.26
CA GLU A 210 7.96 -26.81 10.93
C GLU A 210 8.28 -25.61 10.04
N MET A 211 9.36 -25.70 9.25
CA MET A 211 9.71 -24.72 8.23
C MET A 211 8.62 -24.66 7.14
N ALA A 212 8.23 -25.80 6.60
CA ALA A 212 7.20 -25.86 5.56
C ALA A 212 5.87 -25.29 6.06
N GLN A 213 5.46 -25.63 7.28
CA GLN A 213 4.29 -25.06 7.94
C GLN A 213 4.43 -23.54 8.09
N ALA A 214 5.52 -23.04 8.66
CA ALA A 214 5.73 -21.60 8.87
C ALA A 214 5.70 -20.80 7.55
N VAL A 215 6.26 -21.32 6.47
CA VAL A 215 6.19 -20.67 5.15
C VAL A 215 4.75 -20.63 4.64
N THR A 216 4.05 -21.75 4.76
CA THR A 216 2.72 -21.95 4.16
C THR A 216 1.57 -21.35 4.96
N GLU A 217 1.82 -20.83 6.17
CA GLU A 217 0.87 -20.05 6.98
C GLU A 217 0.36 -18.79 6.25
N THR A 218 1.14 -18.25 5.29
CA THR A 218 0.78 -17.02 4.56
C THR A 218 0.78 -17.20 3.03
N PRO A 219 -0.04 -18.12 2.50
CA PRO A 219 0.10 -18.61 1.13
C PRO A 219 -0.07 -17.51 0.07
N ARG A 220 -0.90 -16.49 0.35
CA ARG A 220 -1.12 -15.34 -0.54
C ARG A 220 0.13 -14.48 -0.80
N TRP A 221 1.13 -14.56 0.06
CA TRP A 221 2.38 -13.80 -0.05
C TRP A 221 3.51 -14.61 -0.68
N LEU A 222 3.29 -15.89 -0.95
CA LEU A 222 4.32 -16.74 -1.53
C LEU A 222 4.35 -16.62 -3.05
N SER A 223 5.54 -16.48 -3.58
CA SER A 223 5.80 -16.65 -5.01
C SER A 223 5.97 -18.11 -5.37
N LYS A 224 5.72 -18.47 -6.64
CA LYS A 224 5.94 -19.83 -7.17
C LYS A 224 7.34 -20.37 -6.86
N THR A 225 8.36 -19.52 -6.93
CA THR A 225 9.75 -19.89 -6.60
C THR A 225 9.90 -20.27 -5.13
N GLN A 226 9.28 -19.51 -4.22
CA GLN A 226 9.32 -19.81 -2.79
C GLN A 226 8.58 -21.11 -2.47
N VAL A 227 7.42 -21.33 -3.09
CA VAL A 227 6.69 -22.60 -2.96
C VAL A 227 7.55 -23.78 -3.44
N CYS A 228 8.20 -23.63 -4.60
CA CYS A 228 9.05 -24.66 -5.18
C CYS A 228 10.27 -24.99 -4.29
N CYS A 229 11.03 -24.00 -3.83
CA CYS A 229 12.19 -24.30 -2.96
C CYS A 229 11.79 -24.75 -1.56
N THR A 230 10.64 -24.32 -1.04
CA THR A 230 10.07 -24.87 0.21
C THR A 230 9.76 -26.34 0.05
N ALA A 231 9.11 -26.73 -1.05
CA ALA A 231 8.82 -28.13 -1.36
C ALA A 231 10.10 -28.96 -1.52
N GLN A 232 11.09 -28.44 -2.27
CA GLN A 232 12.39 -29.11 -2.45
C GLN A 232 13.10 -29.35 -1.11
N SER A 233 13.18 -28.32 -0.25
CA SER A 233 13.78 -28.44 1.08
C SER A 233 13.01 -29.41 1.98
N LEU A 234 11.68 -29.37 1.95
CA LEU A 234 10.84 -30.31 2.70
C LEU A 234 11.09 -31.74 2.25
N PHE A 235 10.97 -32.02 0.95
CA PHE A 235 11.00 -33.39 0.45
C PHE A 235 12.40 -34.00 0.50
N ALA A 236 13.45 -33.22 0.23
CA ALA A 236 14.82 -33.66 0.49
C ALA A 236 15.04 -33.99 1.98
N GLY A 237 14.48 -33.17 2.88
CA GLY A 237 14.55 -33.42 4.31
C GLY A 237 13.82 -34.67 4.77
N LEU A 238 12.62 -34.93 4.22
CA LEU A 238 11.83 -36.12 4.54
C LEU A 238 12.48 -37.40 4.00
N GLU A 239 13.04 -37.37 2.79
CA GLU A 239 13.77 -38.52 2.22
C GLU A 239 15.02 -38.86 3.05
N ASN A 240 15.65 -37.86 3.67
CA ASN A 240 16.75 -38.07 4.60
C ASN A 240 16.33 -38.69 5.94
N LYS A 241 15.04 -38.65 6.32
CA LYS A 241 14.56 -39.29 7.57
C LYS A 241 14.53 -40.81 7.45
N ARG A 242 14.14 -41.36 6.30
CA ARG A 242 14.15 -42.80 6.01
C ARG A 242 14.19 -43.05 4.51
N ALA A 243 14.94 -44.09 4.11
CA ALA A 243 15.00 -44.49 2.71
C ALA A 243 13.62 -44.90 2.18
N GLY A 244 13.24 -44.35 1.01
CA GLY A 244 11.94 -44.61 0.41
C GLY A 244 10.80 -44.00 1.22
N TYR A 245 11.01 -42.81 1.80
CA TYR A 245 10.01 -42.10 2.60
C TYR A 245 8.69 -42.02 1.82
N PHE A 246 8.74 -41.55 0.58
CA PHE A 246 7.55 -41.37 -0.27
C PHE A 246 6.99 -42.69 -0.82
N ASN A 247 7.78 -43.75 -0.94
CA ASN A 247 7.30 -45.06 -1.40
C ASN A 247 6.38 -45.73 -0.37
N ASN A 248 6.63 -45.46 0.92
CA ASN A 248 5.95 -46.08 2.04
C ASN A 248 5.34 -45.00 2.97
N ILE A 249 4.91 -43.86 2.43
CA ILE A 249 4.33 -42.77 3.21
C ILE A 249 2.99 -43.21 3.82
N THR A 250 2.78 -42.90 5.09
CA THR A 250 1.51 -43.16 5.78
C THR A 250 0.52 -42.03 5.53
N ASP A 251 -0.78 -42.31 5.68
CA ASP A 251 -1.82 -41.28 5.56
C ASP A 251 -1.56 -40.12 6.54
N THR A 252 -1.12 -40.43 7.77
CA THR A 252 -0.78 -39.41 8.78
C THR A 252 0.41 -38.55 8.35
N GLU A 253 1.48 -39.14 7.82
CA GLU A 253 2.63 -38.38 7.29
C GLU A 253 2.24 -37.50 6.09
N LEU A 254 1.33 -38.00 5.24
CA LEU A 254 0.84 -37.24 4.09
C LEU A 254 -0.03 -36.06 4.54
N GLU A 255 -0.87 -36.22 5.57
CA GLU A 255 -1.71 -35.17 6.16
C GLU A 255 -0.89 -34.05 6.82
N GLU A 256 0.32 -34.35 7.30
CA GLU A 256 1.22 -33.35 7.89
C GLU A 256 1.84 -32.40 6.83
N ILE A 257 1.88 -32.81 5.55
CA ILE A 257 2.46 -32.01 4.46
C ILE A 257 1.47 -30.91 4.07
N PRO A 258 1.88 -29.63 4.09
CA PRO A 258 1.00 -28.54 3.66
C PRO A 258 0.49 -28.74 2.24
N THR A 259 -0.83 -28.62 2.04
CA THR A 259 -1.51 -28.90 0.76
C THR A 259 -0.90 -28.15 -0.43
N LEU A 260 -0.41 -26.93 -0.19
CA LEU A 260 0.24 -26.09 -1.21
C LEU A 260 1.50 -26.74 -1.81
N LEU A 261 2.17 -27.62 -1.06
CA LEU A 261 3.40 -28.28 -1.47
C LEU A 261 3.16 -29.65 -2.11
N LEU A 262 1.98 -30.26 -1.93
CA LEU A 262 1.67 -31.59 -2.46
C LEU A 262 1.76 -31.67 -4.00
N LEU A 263 1.55 -30.55 -4.70
CA LEU A 263 1.73 -30.46 -6.16
C LEU A 263 3.17 -30.67 -6.62
N HIS A 264 4.12 -30.64 -5.69
CA HIS A 264 5.55 -30.80 -5.95
C HIS A 264 6.09 -32.13 -5.42
N LEU A 265 5.23 -33.07 -5.00
CA LEU A 265 5.65 -34.40 -4.56
C LEU A 265 6.55 -35.06 -5.64
N PRO A 266 7.66 -35.71 -5.24
CA PRO A 266 8.61 -36.35 -6.15
C PRO A 266 8.07 -37.61 -6.83
#